data_AF-A0A432QKG7-F1
#
_entry.id   AF-A0A432QKG7-F1
#
_cell.length_a   1.000
_cell.length_b   1.000
_cell.length_c   1.000
_cell.angle_alpha   90.00
_cell.angle_beta   90.00
_cell.angle_gamma   90.00
#
_symmetry.space_group_name_H-M   'P 1'
#
loop_
_entity.id
_entity.type
_entity.pdbx_description
1 polymer ?
#
loop_
_entity_poly.entity_id
_entity_poly.type
_entity_poly.pdbx_seq_one_letter_code
_entity_poly.pdbx_strand_id
1 'polypeptide(L)' 'MTTPAEKQSCDRCGACCRQGGPALHGPDISLIREGRLNRYHLVTIRKGEPAFLPFADQPAPVPAEFLKLQGRQGS' A
#
# COMPACT_ATOMS: atom_id res chain seq x y z
N MET A 1 7.86 -11.47 21.43
CA MET A 1 6.99 -10.57 20.65
C MET A 1 7.64 -10.46 19.28
N THR A 2 7.08 -11.12 18.28
CA THR A 2 7.75 -11.34 16.98
C THR A 2 7.52 -10.11 16.11
N THR A 3 8.58 -9.33 15.87
CA THR A 3 8.60 -8.27 14.85
C THR A 3 8.19 -8.91 13.52
N PRO A 4 7.15 -8.43 12.82
CA PRO A 4 6.81 -8.98 11.52
C PRO A 4 7.97 -8.68 10.59
N ALA A 5 8.60 -9.75 10.09
CA ALA A 5 9.69 -9.66 9.14
C ALA A 5 9.28 -8.73 8.00
N GLU A 6 10.15 -7.79 7.65
CA GLU A 6 10.00 -6.94 6.48
C GLU A 6 9.73 -7.84 5.26
N LYS A 7 8.46 -7.92 4.86
CA LYS A 7 8.06 -8.77 3.74
C LYS A 7 8.57 -8.13 2.46
N GLN A 8 9.66 -8.67 1.93
CA GLN A 8 10.26 -8.26 0.64
C GLN A 8 9.31 -8.52 -0.54
N SER A 9 8.28 -9.36 -0.37
CA SER A 9 7.32 -9.72 -1.40
C SER A 9 5.93 -10.04 -0.85
N CYS A 10 4.90 -9.81 -1.67
CA CYS A 10 3.53 -10.22 -1.37
C CYS A 10 3.40 -11.77 -1.34
N ASP A 11 2.86 -12.32 -0.24
CA ASP A 11 2.55 -13.74 -0.07
C ASP A 11 1.15 -14.14 -0.59
N ARG A 12 0.43 -13.18 -1.19
CA ARG A 12 -0.93 -13.35 -1.73
C ARG A 12 -1.99 -13.72 -0.68
N CYS A 13 -1.81 -13.34 0.59
CA CYS A 13 -2.83 -13.57 1.64
C CYS A 13 -4.12 -12.74 1.48
N GLY A 14 -4.05 -11.63 0.73
CA GLY A 14 -5.19 -10.76 0.44
C GLY A 14 -5.66 -9.87 1.59
N ALA A 15 -4.96 -9.84 2.74
CA ALA A 15 -5.35 -9.01 3.89
C ALA A 15 -5.32 -7.50 3.56
N CYS A 16 -4.19 -6.98 3.05
CA CYS A 16 -4.07 -5.58 2.65
C CYS A 16 -5.01 -5.21 1.48
N CYS A 17 -5.26 -6.15 0.55
CA CYS A 17 -6.20 -5.95 -0.56
C CYS A 17 -7.62 -5.65 -0.07
N ARG A 18 -8.04 -6.24 1.06
CA ARG A 18 -9.37 -6.05 1.64
C ARG A 18 -9.45 -4.85 2.59
N GLN A 19 -8.38 -4.55 3.33
CA GLN A 19 -8.38 -3.51 4.37
C GLN A 19 -8.22 -2.08 3.83
N GLY A 20 -7.66 -1.91 2.64
CA GLY A 20 -7.52 -0.56 2.06
C GLY A 20 -6.66 -0.47 0.81
N GLY A 21 -6.22 -1.60 0.26
CA GLY A 21 -5.35 -1.71 -0.91
C GLY A 21 -3.88 -1.92 -0.54
N PRO A 22 -3.10 -2.70 -1.30
CA PRO A 22 -1.65 -2.77 -1.14
C PRO A 22 -0.96 -1.48 -1.62
N ALA A 23 0.17 -1.14 -0.99
CA ALA A 23 1.16 -0.24 -1.57
C ALA A 23 1.83 -0.93 -2.76
N LEU A 24 2.15 -0.16 -3.80
CA LEU A 24 2.85 -0.66 -4.98
C LEU A 24 4.37 -0.55 -4.78
N HIS A 25 5.09 -1.56 -5.23
CA HIS A 25 6.56 -1.61 -5.24
C HIS A 25 7.09 -1.55 -6.67
N GLY A 26 8.42 -1.39 -6.81
CA GLY A 26 9.08 -1.30 -8.13
C GLY A 26 8.64 -2.35 -9.15
N PRO A 27 8.53 -3.65 -8.80
CA PRO A 27 8.07 -4.70 -9.71
C PRO A 27 6.64 -4.50 -10.26
N ASP A 28 5.79 -3.74 -9.58
CA ASP A 28 4.40 -3.51 -10.00
C ASP A 28 4.31 -2.51 -11.16
N ILE A 29 5.42 -1.87 -11.55
CA ILE A 29 5.45 -0.90 -12.66
C ILE A 29 4.95 -1.49 -13.99
N SER A 30 5.16 -2.79 -14.22
CA SER A 30 4.68 -3.48 -15.41
C SER A 30 3.15 -3.46 -15.49
N LEU A 31 2.44 -3.54 -14.36
CA LEU A 31 0.98 -3.47 -14.32
C LEU A 31 0.46 -2.10 -14.81
N ILE A 32 1.21 -1.03 -14.56
CA ILE A 32 0.86 0.31 -15.05
C ILE A 32 1.20 0.43 -16.54
N ARG A 33 2.39 -0.01 -16.94
CA ARG A 33 2.85 0.05 -18.35
C ARG A 33 1.98 -0.78 -19.29
N GLU A 34 1.48 -1.92 -18.83
CA GLU A 34 0.58 -2.81 -19.56
C GLU A 34 -0.89 -2.35 -19.52
N GLY A 35 -1.21 -1.25 -18.83
CA GLY A 35 -2.59 -0.76 -18.70
C GLY A 35 -3.51 -1.61 -17.81
N ARG A 36 -2.94 -2.56 -17.06
CA ARG A 36 -3.68 -3.40 -16.09
C ARG A 36 -4.08 -2.59 -14.85
N LEU A 37 -3.29 -1.58 -14.50
CA LEU A 37 -3.58 -0.58 -13.49
C LEU A 37 -3.59 0.81 -14.11
N ASN A 38 -4.76 1.43 -14.15
CA ASN A 38 -4.95 2.81 -14.57
C ASN A 38 -4.85 3.76 -13.38
N ARG A 39 -4.61 5.04 -13.66
CA ARG A 39 -4.49 6.11 -12.64
C ARG A 39 -5.68 6.16 -11.68
N TYR A 40 -6.89 5.88 -12.15
CA TYR A 40 -8.11 5.86 -11.34
C TYR A 40 -8.20 4.68 -10.36
N HIS A 41 -7.32 3.69 -10.48
CA HIS A 41 -7.18 2.61 -9.50
C HIS A 41 -6.17 2.95 -8.40
N LEU A 42 -5.48 4.09 -8.50
CA LEU A 42 -4.35 4.45 -7.65
C LEU A 42 -4.65 5.68 -6.82
N VAL A 43 -4.15 5.68 -5.59
CA VAL A 43 -4.02 6.86 -4.75
C VAL A 43 -2.55 7.10 -4.44
N THR A 44 -2.18 8.37 -4.30
CA THR A 44 -0.85 8.76 -3.85
C THR A 44 -0.94 9.09 -2.37
N ILE A 45 -0.08 8.49 -1.55
CA ILE A 45 0.10 8.89 -0.17
C ILE A 45 1.34 9.78 -0.14
N ARG A 46 1.18 11.06 0.23
CA ARG A 46 2.26 12.04 0.21
C ARG A 46 3.11 11.92 1.46
N LYS A 47 4.41 12.23 1.33
CA LYS A 47 5.31 12.34 2.48
C LYS A 47 4.71 13.27 3.55
N GLY A 48 4.64 12.78 4.78
CA GLY A 48 4.10 13.53 5.92
C GLY A 48 2.59 13.36 6.16
N GLU A 49 1.83 12.76 5.23
CA GLU A 49 0.43 12.45 5.47
C GLU A 49 0.27 11.39 6.57
N PRO A 50 -0.77 11.49 7.42
CA PRO A 50 -1.05 10.47 8.43
C PRO A 50 -1.57 9.19 7.78
N ALA A 51 -0.93 8.05 8.06
CA ALA A 51 -1.39 6.73 7.65
C ALA A 51 -1.23 5.71 8.78
N PHE A 52 -2.08 4.69 8.78
CA PHE A 52 -1.87 3.50 9.61
C PHE A 52 -0.74 2.68 9.02
N LEU A 53 0.44 2.78 9.65
CA LEU A 53 1.58 1.93 9.33
C LEU A 53 1.38 0.54 9.97
N PRO A 54 1.87 -0.55 9.38
CA PRO A 54 1.68 -1.91 9.89
C PRO A 54 2.09 -2.17 11.35
N PHE A 55 2.90 -1.27 11.94
CA PHE A 55 3.41 -1.37 13.31
C PHE A 55 3.03 -0.17 14.20
N ALA A 56 2.17 0.72 13.70
CA ALA A 56 1.74 1.87 14.45
C ALA A 56 0.30 1.66 14.92
N ASP A 57 0.10 1.67 16.24
CA ASP A 57 -1.24 1.60 16.86
C ASP A 57 -2.05 2.89 16.66
N GLN A 58 -1.42 3.91 16.09
CA GLN A 58 -2.01 5.20 15.77
C GLN A 58 -1.51 5.70 14.40
N PRO A 59 -2.29 6.51 13.67
CA PRO A 59 -1.83 7.15 12.45
C PRO A 59 -0.53 7.92 12.69
N ALA A 60 0.45 7.70 11.83
CA ALA A 60 1.74 8.38 11.89
C ALA A 60 2.06 9.02 10.52
N PRO A 61 2.82 10.13 10.49
CA PRO A 61 3.29 10.72 9.25
C PRO A 61 4.11 9.71 8.45
N VAL A 62 3.78 9.52 7.17
CA VAL A 62 4.56 8.60 6.33
C VAL A 62 5.94 9.19 6.00
N PRO A 63 7.01 8.40 6.05
CA PRO A 63 8.38 8.89 5.85
C PRO A 63 8.71 9.21 4.38
N ALA A 64 7.95 8.64 3.44
CA ALA A 64 8.14 8.78 2.01
C ALA A 64 6.79 8.78 1.27
N GLU A 65 6.80 9.34 0.06
CA GLU A 65 5.67 9.26 -0.87
C GLU A 65 5.63 7.91 -1.56
N PHE A 66 4.44 7.35 -1.75
CA PHE A 66 4.24 6.10 -2.49
C PHE A 66 2.85 6.01 -3.14
N LEU A 67 2.73 5.10 -4.11
CA LEU A 67 1.46 4.76 -4.75
C LEU A 67 0.83 3.55 -4.06
N LYS A 68 -0.50 3.56 -3.96
CA LYS A 68 -1.31 2.49 -3.37
C LYS A 68 -2.51 2.21 -4.26
N LEU A 69 -2.98 0.97 -4.30
CA LEU A 69 -4.29 0.68 -4.88
C LEU A 69 -5.38 1.34 -4.03
N GLN A 70 -6.35 1.99 -4.69
CA GLN A 70 -7.51 2.54 -4.02
C GLN A 70 -8.34 1.41 -3.40
N GLY A 71 -8.57 1.48 -2.08
CA GLY A 71 -9.49 0.58 -1.39
C GLY A 71 -10.92 0.74 -1.92
N ARG A 72 -11.63 -0.37 -2.15
CA ARG A 72 -13.01 -0.33 -2.67
C ARG A 72 -14.04 0.14 -1.62
N GLN A 73 -13.75 -0.05 -0.34
CA GLN A 73 -14.52 0.48 0.79
C GLN A 73 -13.55 0.69 1.95
N GLY A 74 -13.47 1.90 2.50
CA GLY A 74 -12.82 2.14 3.78
C GLY A 74 -13.81 1.72 4.87
N SER A 75 -13.46 0.70 5.66
CA SER A 75 -14.16 0.41 6.91
C SER A 75 -13.77 1.41 7.99
#